data_AF-A0A095SYQ7-F1
#
_entry.id   AF-A0A095SYQ7-F1
#
_cell.length_a   1.000
_cell.length_b   1.000
_cell.length_c   1.000
_cell.angle_alpha   90.00
_cell.angle_beta   90.00
_cell.angle_gamma   90.00
#
_symmetry.space_group_name_H-M   'P 1'
#
loop_
_entity.id
_entity.type
_entity.pdbx_description
1 polymer ?
#
loop_
_entity_poly.entity_id
_entity_poly.type
_entity_poly.pdbx_seq_one_letter_code
_entity_poly.pdbx_strand_id
1 'polypeptide(L)'
;MLLFAITLTSCTFTENIYLNEDGTGKFSIDMDGSGLMAMIPEDSIKTQKAVDTTFSFKDLFAGKSDSISKLPKADQDRLKKLENFSVRTKMDPTDKQFIFSMFTDFKNVGDLQDALATMNQAKGSSKDADNPLLAAGGIGSNNSDLKYTYDGKKFTRKATVLKKEILEVENDSAEAYKMIFESSTYVIKYHFPKRVKKVSNSTALFSEDRKSVTIEYPFSEYMENPDKLNFEVEFEK
;
A
#
# COMPACT_ATOMS: atom_id res chain seq x y z
N MET A 1 39.83 12.36 3.16
CA MET A 1 38.46 12.54 3.68
C MET A 1 37.59 11.54 2.95
N LEU A 2 37.43 10.34 3.52
CA LEU A 2 36.63 9.27 2.93
C LEU A 2 35.17 9.69 3.11
N LEU A 3 34.53 10.15 2.04
CA LEU A 3 33.12 10.51 2.04
C LEU A 3 32.32 9.19 2.10
N PHE A 4 31.99 8.76 3.32
CA PHE A 4 31.09 7.63 3.53
C PHE A 4 29.72 8.07 2.97
N ALA A 5 29.37 7.58 1.78
CA ALA A 5 28.02 7.73 1.27
C ALA A 5 27.12 6.89 2.17
N ILE A 6 26.48 7.53 3.15
CA ILE A 6 25.39 6.94 3.91
C ILE A 6 24.24 6.79 2.90
N THR A 7 24.17 5.64 2.24
CA THR A 7 22.97 5.29 1.47
C THR A 7 21.86 5.11 2.50
N LEU A 8 20.95 6.08 2.57
CA LEU A 8 19.79 5.99 3.45
C LEU A 8 19.04 4.70 3.10
N THR A 9 18.91 3.84 4.09
CA THR A 9 18.21 2.56 4.02
C THR A 9 16.71 2.84 4.03
N SER A 10 16.17 3.11 2.84
CA SER A 10 14.76 3.46 2.65
C SER A 10 13.98 2.26 2.13
N CYS A 11 12.81 1.97 2.72
CA CYS A 11 11.81 1.21 1.98
C CYS A 11 11.12 2.12 0.96
N THR A 12 10.68 1.54 -0.15
CA THR A 12 9.82 2.26 -1.10
C THR A 12 8.44 1.61 -1.10
N PHE A 13 7.43 2.40 -0.75
CA PHE A 13 6.03 2.02 -0.86
C PHE A 13 5.46 2.60 -2.15
N THR A 14 4.94 1.76 -3.04
CA THR A 14 4.35 2.21 -4.31
C THR A 14 2.87 1.89 -4.35
N GLU A 15 2.03 2.93 -4.36
CA GLU A 15 0.61 2.84 -4.68
C GLU A 15 0.43 2.89 -6.20
N ASN A 16 0.02 1.79 -6.80
CA ASN A 16 -0.19 1.67 -8.23
C ASN A 16 -1.68 1.55 -8.58
N ILE A 17 -2.11 2.33 -9.58
CA ILE A 17 -3.39 2.15 -10.27
C ILE A 17 -3.09 2.03 -11.76
N TYR A 18 -3.60 0.97 -12.38
CA TYR A 18 -3.68 0.87 -13.84
C TYR A 18 -5.15 0.95 -14.23
N LEU A 19 -5.55 2.04 -14.87
CA LEU A 19 -6.94 2.29 -15.26
C LEU A 19 -7.16 2.02 -16.75
N ASN A 20 -8.19 1.24 -17.07
CA ASN A 20 -8.61 0.95 -18.44
C ASN A 20 -9.66 1.98 -18.93
N GLU A 21 -9.91 2.00 -20.24
CA GLU A 21 -10.89 2.90 -20.86
C GLU A 21 -12.31 2.71 -20.32
N ASP A 22 -12.70 1.47 -20.02
CA ASP A 22 -14.02 1.09 -19.52
C ASP A 22 -14.22 1.36 -18.02
N GLY A 23 -13.21 1.93 -17.34
CA GLY A 23 -13.24 2.22 -15.90
C GLY A 23 -12.81 1.05 -15.02
N THR A 24 -12.56 -0.13 -15.59
CA THR A 24 -11.94 -1.25 -14.87
C THR A 24 -10.44 -1.02 -14.68
N GLY A 25 -9.79 -1.85 -13.88
CA GLY A 25 -8.35 -1.73 -13.73
C GLY A 25 -7.75 -2.60 -12.65
N LYS A 26 -6.50 -2.29 -12.32
CA LYS A 26 -5.71 -2.98 -11.31
C LYS A 26 -5.22 -2.00 -10.27
N PHE A 27 -5.28 -2.41 -9.02
CA PHE A 27 -4.72 -1.69 -7.90
C PHE A 27 -3.66 -2.55 -7.23
N SER A 28 -2.56 -1.94 -6.78
CA SER A 28 -1.58 -2.59 -5.93
C SER A 28 -0.89 -1.63 -4.99
N ILE A 29 -0.50 -2.15 -3.82
CA ILE A 29 0.45 -1.52 -2.92
C ILE A 29 1.66 -2.44 -2.86
N ASP A 30 2.78 -1.94 -3.32
CA ASP A 30 4.06 -2.64 -3.32
C ASP A 30 4.98 -2.04 -2.27
N MET A 31 5.67 -2.88 -1.51
CA MET A 31 6.72 -2.49 -0.58
C MET A 31 8.01 -3.18 -1.03
N ASP A 32 9.01 -2.38 -1.36
CA ASP A 32 10.39 -2.83 -1.52
C ASP A 32 11.17 -2.51 -0.24
N GLY A 33 11.42 -3.55 0.56
CA GLY A 33 12.22 -3.50 1.78
C GLY A 33 13.61 -4.12 1.60
N SER A 34 14.08 -4.30 0.37
CA SER A 34 15.39 -4.91 0.09
C SER A 34 16.56 -4.12 0.74
N GLY A 35 16.40 -2.80 0.91
CA GLY A 35 17.33 -1.98 1.68
C GLY A 35 17.47 -2.41 3.15
N LEU A 36 16.40 -2.93 3.77
CA LEU A 36 16.44 -3.43 5.14
C LEU A 36 17.19 -4.76 5.25
N MET A 37 17.12 -5.61 4.22
CA MET A 37 17.85 -6.87 4.18
C MET A 37 19.36 -6.66 4.28
N ALA A 38 19.87 -5.53 3.80
CA ALA A 38 21.27 -5.17 3.91
C ALA A 38 21.71 -4.82 5.35
N MET A 39 20.77 -4.52 6.25
CA MET A 39 21.04 -4.20 7.66
C MET A 39 20.98 -5.42 8.57
N ILE A 40 20.32 -6.50 8.13
CA ILE A 40 20.20 -7.72 8.92
C ILE A 40 21.57 -8.42 8.90
N PRO A 41 22.14 -8.78 10.06
CA PRO A 41 23.41 -9.50 10.11
C PRO A 41 23.34 -10.77 9.25
N GLU A 42 24.35 -10.99 8.41
CA GLU A 42 24.32 -12.11 7.45
C GLU A 42 24.07 -13.46 8.14
N ASP A 43 24.61 -13.65 9.34
CA ASP A 43 24.47 -14.88 10.10
C ASP A 43 23.02 -15.13 10.57
N SER A 44 22.18 -14.10 10.63
CA SER A 44 20.75 -14.20 10.94
C SER A 44 19.89 -14.62 9.74
N ILE A 45 20.40 -14.46 8.51
CA ILE A 45 19.66 -14.75 7.26
C ILE A 45 20.26 -15.90 6.44
N LYS A 46 21.51 -16.29 6.70
CA LYS A 46 22.22 -17.37 5.99
C LYS A 46 21.51 -18.73 6.02
N THR A 47 20.71 -19.01 7.05
CA THR A 47 19.97 -20.27 7.18
C THR A 47 18.54 -20.19 6.64
N GLN A 48 18.07 -18.99 6.27
CA GLN A 48 16.73 -18.81 5.73
C GLN A 48 16.70 -19.24 4.27
N LYS A 49 15.65 -19.98 3.89
CA LYS A 49 15.42 -20.35 2.49
C LYS A 49 14.73 -19.19 1.77
N ALA A 50 14.99 -19.08 0.47
CA ALA A 50 14.19 -18.19 -0.37
C ALA A 50 12.71 -18.61 -0.31
N VAL A 51 11.84 -17.62 -0.16
CA VAL A 51 10.39 -17.78 -0.09
C VAL A 51 9.77 -16.87 -1.15
N ASP A 52 8.93 -17.43 -2.01
CA ASP A 52 8.07 -16.67 -2.92
C ASP A 52 6.67 -17.28 -2.83
N THR A 53 5.81 -16.64 -2.03
CA THR A 53 4.46 -17.12 -1.76
C THR A 53 3.45 -16.13 -2.26
N THR A 54 2.36 -16.65 -2.82
CA THR A 54 1.19 -15.86 -3.20
C THR A 54 -0.05 -16.56 -2.66
N PHE A 55 -0.94 -15.82 -2.01
CA PHE A 55 -2.23 -16.32 -1.57
C PHE A 55 -3.31 -15.27 -1.79
N SER A 56 -4.55 -15.71 -2.01
CA SER A 56 -5.70 -14.82 -2.03
C SER A 56 -6.35 -14.75 -0.65
N PHE A 57 -6.95 -13.61 -0.32
CA PHE A 57 -7.76 -13.48 0.90
C PHE A 57 -8.96 -14.44 0.86
N LYS A 58 -9.50 -14.72 -0.33
CA LYS A 58 -10.54 -15.74 -0.51
C LYS A 58 -10.11 -17.11 0.00
N ASP A 59 -8.90 -17.57 -0.35
CA ASP A 59 -8.37 -18.85 0.11
C ASP A 59 -8.13 -18.84 1.63
N LEU A 60 -7.60 -17.73 2.15
CA LEU A 60 -7.40 -17.54 3.58
C LEU A 60 -8.71 -17.60 4.36
N PHE A 61 -9.78 -16.99 3.84
CA PHE A 61 -11.10 -16.98 4.46
C PHE A 61 -11.81 -18.32 4.32
N ALA A 62 -11.64 -19.05 3.21
CA ALA A 62 -12.16 -20.40 3.06
C ALA A 62 -11.64 -21.33 4.17
N GLY A 63 -10.34 -21.23 4.50
CA GLY A 63 -9.73 -21.96 5.62
C GLY A 63 -10.20 -21.53 7.02
N LYS A 64 -10.92 -20.41 7.13
CA LYS A 64 -11.45 -19.85 8.39
C LYS A 64 -12.97 -19.71 8.41
N SER A 65 -13.69 -20.37 7.49
CA SER A 65 -15.13 -20.24 7.30
C SER A 65 -15.95 -20.42 8.60
N ASP A 66 -15.60 -21.43 9.42
CA ASP A 66 -16.27 -21.69 10.70
C ASP A 66 -16.09 -20.56 11.72
N SER A 67 -14.97 -19.85 11.67
CA SER A 67 -14.73 -18.69 12.54
C SER A 67 -15.44 -17.45 12.00
N ILE A 68 -15.41 -17.24 10.68
CA ILE A 68 -16.04 -16.10 10.03
C ILE A 68 -17.57 -16.16 10.17
N SER A 69 -18.17 -17.34 10.06
CA SER A 69 -19.62 -17.53 10.21
C SER A 69 -20.17 -17.13 11.59
N LYS A 70 -19.30 -17.10 12.62
CA LYS A 70 -19.65 -16.69 13.99
C LYS A 70 -19.57 -15.17 14.22
N LEU A 71 -19.01 -14.42 13.26
CA LEU A 71 -18.91 -12.97 13.36
C LEU A 71 -20.27 -12.30 13.09
N PRO A 72 -20.50 -11.07 13.59
CA PRO A 72 -21.64 -10.26 13.18
C PRO A 72 -21.73 -10.12 11.66
N LYS A 73 -22.95 -10.03 11.13
CA LYS A 73 -23.18 -9.96 9.68
C LYS A 73 -22.41 -8.80 9.01
N ALA A 74 -22.33 -7.66 9.69
CA ALA A 74 -21.55 -6.51 9.23
C ALA A 74 -20.07 -6.83 9.04
N ASP A 75 -19.47 -7.65 9.91
CA ASP A 75 -18.06 -8.04 9.82
C ASP A 75 -17.84 -9.14 8.76
N GLN A 76 -18.79 -10.04 8.58
CA GLN A 76 -18.77 -11.00 7.47
C GLN A 76 -18.81 -10.28 6.11
N ASP A 77 -19.73 -9.31 5.97
CA ASP A 77 -19.88 -8.55 4.73
C ASP A 77 -18.66 -7.66 4.44
N ARG A 78 -17.98 -7.17 5.49
CA ARG A 78 -16.67 -6.50 5.39
C ARG A 78 -15.60 -7.44 4.87
N LEU A 79 -15.39 -8.59 5.50
CA LEU A 79 -14.37 -9.56 5.07
C LEU A 79 -14.59 -9.98 3.60
N LYS A 80 -15.85 -10.15 3.20
CA LYS A 80 -16.20 -10.47 1.80
C LYS A 80 -15.68 -9.45 0.79
N LYS A 81 -15.58 -8.16 1.15
CA LYS A 81 -15.03 -7.12 0.26
C LYS A 81 -13.53 -7.28 0.00
N LEU A 82 -12.82 -8.01 0.87
CA LEU A 82 -11.39 -8.25 0.76
C LEU A 82 -11.05 -9.51 -0.04
N GLU A 83 -12.03 -10.37 -0.37
CA GLU A 83 -11.80 -11.66 -1.04
C GLU A 83 -11.02 -11.55 -2.35
N ASN A 84 -11.17 -10.44 -3.08
CA ASN A 84 -10.51 -10.23 -4.37
C ASN A 84 -9.04 -9.81 -4.24
N PHE A 85 -8.59 -9.48 -3.03
CA PHE A 85 -7.19 -9.15 -2.80
C PHE A 85 -6.34 -10.41 -2.78
N SER A 86 -5.15 -10.26 -3.33
CA SER A 86 -4.08 -11.23 -3.22
C SER A 86 -2.86 -10.57 -2.63
N VAL A 87 -2.07 -11.36 -1.92
CA VAL A 87 -0.81 -10.96 -1.32
C VAL A 87 0.28 -11.84 -1.89
N ARG A 88 1.37 -11.22 -2.35
CA ARG A 88 2.62 -11.88 -2.67
C ARG A 88 3.71 -11.41 -1.73
N THR A 89 4.47 -12.35 -1.18
CA THR A 89 5.67 -12.06 -0.41
C THR A 89 6.83 -12.79 -1.05
N LYS A 90 7.88 -12.05 -1.41
CA LYS A 90 9.14 -12.58 -1.91
C LYS A 90 10.27 -12.17 -0.98
N MET A 91 10.94 -13.13 -0.38
CA MET A 91 12.14 -12.95 0.41
C MET A 91 13.24 -13.84 -0.17
N ASP A 92 14.32 -13.23 -0.62
CA ASP A 92 15.50 -13.95 -1.12
C ASP A 92 16.75 -13.44 -0.38
N PRO A 93 17.29 -14.23 0.57
CA PRO A 93 18.51 -13.86 1.28
C PRO A 93 19.75 -13.75 0.38
N THR A 94 19.79 -14.49 -0.74
CA THR A 94 20.93 -14.50 -1.67
C THR A 94 20.94 -13.21 -2.48
N ASP A 95 19.80 -12.85 -3.04
CA ASP A 95 19.63 -11.63 -3.83
C ASP A 95 19.38 -10.38 -2.97
N LYS A 96 19.32 -10.54 -1.63
CA LYS A 96 18.97 -9.51 -0.65
C LYS A 96 17.64 -8.82 -0.95
N GLN A 97 16.67 -9.59 -1.45
CA GLN A 97 15.36 -9.08 -1.83
C GLN A 97 14.34 -9.28 -0.71
N PHE A 98 13.56 -8.24 -0.46
CA PHE A 98 12.34 -8.35 0.33
C PHE A 98 11.23 -7.50 -0.30
N ILE A 99 10.32 -8.18 -0.99
CA ILE A 99 9.21 -7.57 -1.72
C ILE A 99 7.90 -8.07 -1.15
N PHE A 100 7.01 -7.13 -0.85
CA PHE A 100 5.63 -7.41 -0.50
C PHE A 100 4.71 -6.69 -1.48
N SER A 101 3.72 -7.40 -2.02
CA SER A 101 2.73 -6.83 -2.94
C SER A 101 1.35 -7.25 -2.51
N MET A 102 0.46 -6.28 -2.32
CA MET A 102 -0.97 -6.52 -2.15
C MET A 102 -1.70 -5.95 -3.36
N PHE A 103 -2.51 -6.75 -4.03
CA PHE A 103 -3.10 -6.36 -5.31
C PHE A 103 -4.52 -6.90 -5.50
N THR A 104 -5.31 -6.19 -6.30
CA THR A 104 -6.66 -6.58 -6.71
C THR A 104 -6.98 -6.01 -8.08
N ASP A 105 -7.89 -6.66 -8.79
CA ASP A 105 -8.60 -6.04 -9.91
C ASP A 105 -9.83 -5.27 -9.37
N PHE A 106 -10.25 -4.21 -10.06
CA PHE A 106 -11.46 -3.43 -9.75
C PHE A 106 -12.32 -3.22 -10.99
N LYS A 107 -13.64 -3.10 -10.81
CA LYS A 107 -14.58 -2.84 -11.91
C LYS A 107 -14.78 -1.34 -12.13
N ASN A 108 -14.72 -0.59 -11.05
CA ASN A 108 -14.67 0.87 -11.05
C ASN A 108 -13.77 1.35 -9.91
N VAL A 109 -13.18 2.53 -10.05
CA VAL A 109 -12.27 3.08 -9.02
C VAL A 109 -12.94 3.30 -7.66
N GLY A 110 -14.28 3.39 -7.60
CA GLY A 110 -15.04 3.47 -6.35
C GLY A 110 -14.97 2.18 -5.53
N ASP A 111 -14.79 1.02 -6.16
CA ASP A 111 -14.63 -0.26 -5.47
C ASP A 111 -13.39 -0.26 -4.56
N LEU A 112 -12.37 0.53 -4.90
CA LEU A 112 -11.14 0.67 -4.10
C LEU A 112 -11.39 1.38 -2.77
N GLN A 113 -12.25 2.41 -2.75
CA GLN A 113 -12.60 3.14 -1.52
C GLN A 113 -13.15 2.16 -0.46
N ASP A 114 -14.09 1.31 -0.87
CA ASP A 114 -14.75 0.36 0.02
C ASP A 114 -13.79 -0.67 0.61
N ALA A 115 -12.87 -1.18 -0.22
CA ALA A 115 -11.89 -2.15 0.21
C ALA A 115 -10.81 -1.56 1.13
N LEU A 116 -10.25 -0.41 0.76
CA LEU A 116 -9.23 0.28 1.57
C LEU A 116 -9.81 0.74 2.91
N ALA A 117 -11.04 1.27 2.93
CA ALA A 117 -11.72 1.62 4.18
C ALA A 117 -11.94 0.40 5.09
N THR A 118 -12.21 -0.77 4.50
CA THR A 118 -12.36 -2.03 5.24
C THR A 118 -11.02 -2.46 5.87
N MET A 119 -9.91 -2.31 5.15
CA MET A 119 -8.57 -2.59 5.69
C MET A 119 -8.18 -1.64 6.82
N ASN A 120 -8.52 -0.35 6.70
CA ASN A 120 -8.28 0.64 7.75
C ASN A 120 -8.99 0.29 9.07
N GLN A 121 -10.21 -0.23 8.98
CA GLN A 121 -11.01 -0.59 10.15
C GLN A 121 -10.61 -1.92 10.78
N ALA A 122 -9.94 -2.80 10.03
CA ALA A 122 -9.47 -4.11 10.53
C ALA A 122 -8.30 -3.99 11.54
N LYS A 123 -7.68 -2.81 11.68
CA LYS A 123 -6.59 -2.54 12.63
C LYS A 123 -6.93 -2.72 14.12
N GLY A 124 -8.21 -2.81 14.49
CA GLY A 124 -8.65 -2.75 15.90
C GLY A 124 -9.02 -4.07 16.59
N SER A 125 -8.90 -5.22 15.93
CA SER A 125 -9.67 -6.42 16.36
C SER A 125 -8.86 -7.62 16.89
N SER A 126 -7.52 -7.55 16.96
CA SER A 126 -6.73 -8.72 17.40
C SER A 126 -5.51 -8.33 18.24
N LYS A 127 -5.35 -9.02 19.39
CA LYS A 127 -4.21 -8.90 20.31
C LYS A 127 -2.95 -9.67 19.85
N ASP A 128 -2.98 -10.25 18.65
CA ASP A 128 -1.87 -11.06 18.13
C ASP A 128 -0.94 -10.20 17.27
N ALA A 129 0.20 -9.82 17.85
CA ALA A 129 1.26 -9.03 17.21
C ALA A 129 2.04 -9.81 16.12
N ASP A 130 1.84 -11.12 16.01
CA ASP A 130 2.62 -12.01 15.12
C ASP A 130 2.02 -12.18 13.72
N ASN A 131 0.95 -11.47 13.36
CA ASN A 131 0.31 -11.63 12.06
C ASN A 131 0.92 -10.68 11.00
N PRO A 132 1.58 -11.19 9.95
CA PRO A 132 2.15 -10.37 8.86
C PRO A 132 1.11 -9.48 8.16
N LEU A 133 -0.16 -9.87 8.22
CA LEU A 133 -1.29 -9.13 7.66
C LEU A 133 -1.61 -7.84 8.45
N LEU A 134 -1.31 -7.79 9.76
CA LEU A 134 -1.43 -6.58 10.60
C LEU A 134 -0.27 -5.61 10.36
N ALA A 135 0.95 -6.13 10.19
CA ALA A 135 2.10 -5.34 9.75
C ALA A 135 1.85 -4.73 8.35
N ALA A 136 1.28 -5.51 7.43
CA ALA A 136 0.85 -5.05 6.11
C ALA A 136 -0.37 -4.10 6.16
N GLY A 137 -1.32 -4.34 7.06
CA GLY A 137 -2.49 -3.48 7.28
C GLY A 137 -2.14 -2.09 7.80
N GLY A 138 -0.95 -1.93 8.41
CA GLY A 138 -0.34 -0.66 8.78
C GLY A 138 -0.03 0.26 7.60
N ILE A 139 0.41 -0.31 6.49
CA ILE A 139 1.11 0.38 5.39
C ILE A 139 0.14 1.11 4.45
N GLY A 140 -1.05 0.55 4.19
CA GLY A 140 -2.08 1.18 3.36
C GLY A 140 -3.03 2.11 4.12
N SER A 141 -2.76 2.35 5.40
CA SER A 141 -3.72 2.90 6.36
C SER A 141 -3.11 4.03 7.18
N ASN A 142 -3.33 5.26 6.73
CA ASN A 142 -2.84 6.50 7.31
C ASN A 142 -3.94 7.30 8.02
N ASN A 143 -4.87 6.61 8.70
CA ASN A 143 -6.03 7.24 9.35
C ASN A 143 -6.83 8.17 8.41
N SER A 144 -6.92 7.85 7.12
CA SER A 144 -7.74 8.60 6.18
C SER A 144 -8.69 7.71 5.40
N ASP A 145 -9.83 8.26 5.04
CA ASP A 145 -10.71 7.68 4.03
C ASP A 145 -10.28 8.17 2.65
N LEU A 146 -9.86 7.23 1.80
CA LEU A 146 -9.48 7.48 0.42
C LEU A 146 -10.71 7.35 -0.49
N LYS A 147 -10.94 8.37 -1.30
CA LYS A 147 -11.98 8.41 -2.32
C LYS A 147 -11.36 8.61 -3.69
N TYR A 148 -11.75 7.76 -4.62
CA TYR A 148 -11.36 7.83 -6.01
C TYR A 148 -12.57 8.09 -6.90
N THR A 149 -12.40 8.90 -7.94
CA THR A 149 -13.44 9.11 -8.95
C THR A 149 -12.84 9.15 -10.34
N TYR A 150 -13.54 8.59 -11.32
CA TYR A 150 -13.18 8.68 -12.73
C TYR A 150 -14.44 8.76 -13.59
N ASP A 151 -14.50 9.75 -14.48
CA ASP A 151 -15.65 9.98 -15.39
C ASP A 151 -15.26 9.96 -16.88
N GLY A 152 -14.05 9.49 -17.20
CA GLY A 152 -13.50 9.50 -18.56
C GLY A 152 -12.88 10.83 -19.01
N LYS A 153 -13.07 11.91 -18.25
CA LYS A 153 -12.52 13.26 -18.50
C LYS A 153 -11.60 13.73 -17.38
N LYS A 154 -11.89 13.33 -16.15
CA LYS A 154 -11.15 13.65 -14.94
C LYS A 154 -11.01 12.42 -14.06
N PHE A 155 -9.85 12.32 -13.41
CA PHE A 155 -9.63 11.42 -12.28
C PHE A 155 -9.36 12.25 -11.02
N THR A 156 -9.86 11.80 -9.86
CA THR A 156 -9.52 12.42 -8.57
C THR A 156 -9.17 11.37 -7.52
N ARG A 157 -8.20 11.71 -6.67
CA ARG A 157 -7.85 11.01 -5.43
C ARG A 157 -8.00 12.01 -4.29
N LYS A 158 -8.82 11.68 -3.28
CA LYS A 158 -9.04 12.50 -2.09
C LYS A 158 -8.95 11.67 -0.81
N ALA A 159 -7.99 11.98 0.04
CA ALA A 159 -7.91 11.56 1.42
C ALA A 159 -8.69 12.54 2.32
N THR A 160 -9.50 11.98 3.20
CA THR A 160 -10.17 12.70 4.30
C THR A 160 -9.63 12.19 5.61
N VAL A 161 -8.94 13.04 6.38
CA VAL A 161 -8.39 12.66 7.70
C VAL A 161 -9.51 12.25 8.64
N LEU A 162 -9.42 11.04 9.18
CA LEU A 162 -10.33 10.52 10.20
C LEU A 162 -9.83 10.95 11.57
N LYS A 163 -10.72 11.51 12.39
CA LYS A 163 -10.45 11.79 13.80
C LYS A 163 -10.40 10.47 14.57
N LYS A 164 -9.28 9.73 14.53
CA LYS A 164 -9.02 8.62 15.44
C LYS A 164 -7.54 8.45 15.71
N GLU A 165 -7.25 8.11 16.97
CA GLU A 165 -5.94 8.02 17.60
C GLU A 165 -4.94 7.21 16.77
N ILE A 166 -3.74 7.77 16.64
CA ILE A 166 -2.55 7.00 16.29
C ILE A 166 -2.42 5.95 17.40
N LEU A 167 -2.53 4.68 17.06
CA LEU A 167 -2.24 3.61 18.01
C LEU A 167 -0.76 3.71 18.37
N GLU A 168 -0.46 4.27 19.53
CA GLU A 168 0.86 4.18 20.15
C GLU A 168 1.11 2.72 20.48
N VAL A 169 1.79 2.02 19.58
CA VAL A 169 2.38 0.72 19.90
C VAL A 169 3.68 1.04 20.63
N GLU A 170 3.64 1.14 21.96
CA GLU A 170 4.87 1.26 22.75
C GLU A 170 5.50 -0.12 22.91
N ASN A 171 6.46 -0.45 22.04
CA ASN A 171 7.43 -1.52 22.25
C ASN A 171 8.71 -1.26 21.43
N ASP A 172 9.82 -1.96 21.74
CA ASP A 172 11.12 -1.78 21.05
C ASP A 172 11.02 -2.02 19.52
N SER A 173 10.06 -2.84 19.06
CA SER A 173 9.82 -3.03 17.63
C SER A 173 9.22 -1.80 16.96
N ALA A 174 8.46 -0.98 17.69
CA ALA A 174 7.83 0.23 17.17
C ALA A 174 8.85 1.34 16.86
N GLU A 175 9.93 1.45 17.64
CA GLU A 175 11.02 2.39 17.36
C GLU A 175 11.75 2.02 16.06
N ALA A 176 12.00 0.72 15.85
CA ALA A 176 12.57 0.21 14.61
C ALA A 176 11.65 0.48 13.41
N TYR A 177 10.34 0.21 13.55
CA TYR A 177 9.36 0.54 12.50
C TYR A 177 9.27 2.04 12.22
N LYS A 178 9.34 2.88 13.25
CA LYS A 178 9.34 4.34 13.14
C LYS A 178 10.54 4.84 12.32
N MET A 179 11.75 4.36 12.62
CA MET A 179 12.96 4.72 11.85
C MET A 179 12.85 4.28 10.39
N ILE A 180 12.30 3.09 10.13
CA ILE A 180 12.05 2.61 8.76
C ILE A 180 11.06 3.54 8.06
N PHE A 181 9.96 3.92 8.70
CA PHE A 181 8.95 4.80 8.12
C PHE A 181 9.48 6.22 7.86
N GLU A 182 10.29 6.76 8.77
CA GLU A 182 10.94 8.06 8.61
C GLU A 182 11.94 8.09 7.44
N SER A 183 12.63 6.97 7.17
CA SER A 183 13.54 6.86 6.03
C SER A 183 12.85 6.43 4.73
N SER A 184 11.56 6.10 4.75
CA SER A 184 10.85 5.52 3.60
C SER A 184 10.21 6.59 2.70
N THR A 185 10.02 6.21 1.43
CA THR A 185 9.31 7.02 0.43
C THR A 185 7.99 6.37 0.08
N TYR A 186 6.95 7.18 -0.08
CA TYR A 186 5.67 6.80 -0.68
C TYR A 186 5.57 7.33 -2.11
N VAL A 187 5.36 6.43 -3.05
CA VAL A 187 5.31 6.70 -4.49
C VAL A 187 3.91 6.39 -4.98
N ILE A 188 3.24 7.39 -5.55
CA ILE A 188 2.01 7.19 -6.30
C ILE A 188 2.41 7.02 -7.76
N LYS A 189 2.01 5.91 -8.39
CA LYS A 189 2.29 5.65 -9.81
C LYS A 189 1.03 5.17 -10.51
N TYR A 190 0.34 6.08 -11.17
CA TYR A 190 -0.93 5.79 -11.84
C TYR A 190 -0.79 5.82 -13.34
N HIS A 191 -1.29 4.78 -14.01
CA HIS A 191 -1.42 4.69 -15.45
C HIS A 191 -2.87 4.92 -15.86
N PHE A 192 -3.06 5.79 -16.84
CA PHE A 192 -4.35 6.21 -17.36
C PHE A 192 -4.50 5.80 -18.83
N PRO A 193 -5.73 5.52 -19.28
CA PRO A 193 -5.94 5.09 -20.66
C PRO A 193 -5.69 6.23 -21.66
N LYS A 194 -5.90 7.48 -21.22
CA LYS A 194 -5.75 8.71 -22.00
C LYS A 194 -4.52 9.49 -21.59
N ARG A 195 -3.98 10.27 -22.53
CA ARG A 195 -2.89 11.20 -22.27
C ARG A 195 -3.32 12.25 -21.25
N VAL A 196 -2.44 12.49 -20.28
CA VAL A 196 -2.64 13.47 -19.23
C VAL A 196 -2.25 14.85 -19.72
N LYS A 197 -3.22 15.76 -19.63
CA LYS A 197 -3.04 17.17 -19.94
C LYS A 197 -2.45 17.92 -18.74
N LYS A 198 -3.04 17.70 -17.56
CA LYS A 198 -2.69 18.43 -16.34
C LYS A 198 -2.89 17.57 -15.10
N VAL A 199 -2.04 17.78 -14.11
CA VAL A 199 -2.18 17.26 -12.74
C VAL A 199 -2.19 18.45 -11.79
N SER A 200 -3.04 18.44 -10.75
CA SER A 200 -3.11 19.53 -9.78
C SER A 200 -1.91 19.59 -8.84
N ASN A 201 -1.26 18.44 -8.61
CA ASN A 201 -0.02 18.33 -7.86
C ASN A 201 1.16 18.79 -8.72
N SER A 202 1.91 19.79 -8.24
CA SER A 202 3.02 20.41 -8.98
C SER A 202 4.31 19.59 -9.00
N THR A 203 4.45 18.58 -8.14
CA THR A 203 5.61 17.67 -8.13
C THR A 203 5.40 16.45 -9.02
N ALA A 204 4.24 16.33 -9.66
CA ALA A 204 3.91 15.23 -10.54
C ALA A 204 4.85 15.14 -11.75
N LEU A 205 5.41 13.95 -11.97
CA LEU A 205 6.19 13.57 -13.13
C LEU A 205 5.31 12.80 -14.13
N PHE A 206 5.66 12.89 -15.41
CA PHE A 206 4.93 12.23 -16.50
C PHE A 206 5.82 11.21 -17.20
N SER A 207 5.24 10.08 -17.60
CA SER A 207 5.89 9.20 -18.58
C SER A 207 6.00 9.88 -19.95
N GLU A 208 6.88 9.37 -20.81
CA GLU A 208 7.10 9.90 -22.17
C GLU A 208 5.81 9.93 -23.01
N ASP A 209 4.99 8.87 -22.91
CA ASP A 209 3.70 8.76 -23.58
C ASP A 209 2.59 9.60 -22.91
N ARG A 210 2.91 10.30 -21.81
CA ARG A 210 1.99 11.06 -20.95
C ARG A 210 0.80 10.27 -20.43
N LYS A 211 0.86 8.95 -20.38
CA LYS A 211 -0.21 8.12 -19.81
C LYS A 211 -0.01 7.76 -18.35
N SER A 212 1.18 7.98 -17.81
CA SER A 212 1.48 7.69 -16.41
C SER A 212 1.86 8.96 -15.65
N VAL A 213 1.41 9.03 -14.40
CA VAL A 213 1.74 10.08 -13.44
C VAL A 213 2.46 9.45 -12.27
N THR A 214 3.59 10.03 -11.88
CA THR A 214 4.34 9.64 -10.68
C THR A 214 4.45 10.81 -9.72
N ILE A 215 4.12 10.60 -8.45
CA ILE A 215 4.27 11.59 -7.37
C ILE A 215 5.01 10.89 -6.24
N GLU A 216 6.13 11.47 -5.80
CA GLU A 216 6.92 10.96 -4.68
C GLU A 216 6.74 11.87 -3.47
N TYR A 217 6.62 11.25 -2.30
CA TYR A 217 6.44 11.94 -1.01
C TYR A 217 7.16 11.17 0.10
N PRO A 218 7.69 11.85 1.13
CA PRO A 218 8.14 11.17 2.33
C PRO A 218 7.00 10.34 2.94
N PHE A 219 7.29 9.11 3.35
CA PHE A 219 6.27 8.22 3.93
C PHE A 219 5.72 8.77 5.25
N SER A 220 6.57 9.42 6.06
CA SER A 220 6.14 10.13 7.27
C SER A 220 5.08 11.21 6.98
N GLU A 221 5.29 12.02 5.93
CA GLU A 221 4.30 13.02 5.52
C GLU A 221 2.99 12.39 5.01
N TYR A 222 3.05 11.25 4.32
CA TYR A 222 1.86 10.49 3.93
C TYR A 222 1.05 10.00 5.15
N MET A 223 1.73 9.61 6.24
CA MET A 223 1.09 9.15 7.47
C MET A 223 0.49 10.30 8.29
N GLU A 224 1.17 11.44 8.37
CA GLU A 224 0.76 12.59 9.18
C GLU A 224 -0.22 13.52 8.46
N ASN A 225 -0.03 13.74 7.16
CA ASN A 225 -0.74 14.73 6.36
C ASN A 225 -1.27 14.11 5.05
N PRO A 226 -2.17 13.13 5.14
CA PRO A 226 -2.57 12.30 4.01
C PRO A 226 -3.32 13.08 2.91
N ASP A 227 -3.92 14.22 3.26
CA ASP A 227 -4.62 15.14 2.37
C ASP A 227 -3.69 15.97 1.47
N LYS A 228 -2.40 16.10 1.82
CA LYS A 228 -1.39 16.69 0.91
C LYS A 228 -1.20 15.89 -0.37
N LEU A 229 -1.57 14.60 -0.36
CA LEU A 229 -1.56 13.73 -1.52
C LEU A 229 -2.91 13.67 -2.26
N ASN A 230 -3.74 14.71 -2.07
CA ASN A 230 -4.92 14.93 -2.89
C ASN A 230 -4.52 15.50 -4.25
N PHE A 231 -5.02 14.88 -5.32
CA PHE A 231 -4.78 15.41 -6.66
C PHE A 231 -5.90 15.08 -7.63
N GLU A 232 -5.95 15.90 -8.68
CA GLU A 232 -6.84 15.74 -9.82
C GLU A 232 -6.00 15.62 -11.09
N VAL A 233 -6.49 14.81 -12.03
CA VAL A 233 -5.89 14.61 -13.34
C VAL A 233 -6.92 14.98 -14.40
N GLU A 234 -6.54 15.85 -15.33
CA GLU A 234 -7.34 16.19 -16.51
C GLU A 234 -6.70 15.57 -17.75
N PHE A 235 -7.52 14.95 -18.60
CA PHE A 235 -7.05 14.29 -19.81
C PHE A 235 -7.14 15.20 -21.05
N GLU A 236 -6.35 14.88 -22.07
CA GLU A 236 -6.52 15.44 -23.40
C GLU A 236 -7.90 15.06 -23.98
N LYS A 237 -8.42 15.91 -24.87
CA LYS A 237 -9.73 15.71 -25.51
C LYS A 237 -9.67 14.62 -26.56
#